data_AF-A0A533U9I0-F1
#
_entry.id   AF-A0A533U9I0-F1
#
_cell.length_a   1.000
_cell.length_b   1.000
_cell.length_c   1.000
_cell.angle_alpha   90.00
_cell.angle_beta   90.00
_cell.angle_gamma   90.00
#
_symmetry.space_group_name_H-M   'P 1'
#
loop_
_entity.id
_entity.type
_entity.pdbx_description
1 polymer ?
#
loop_
_entity_poly.entity_id
_entity_poly.type
_entity_poly.pdbx_seq_one_letter_code
_entity_poly.pdbx_strand_id
1 'polypeptide(L)'
;MHKLKNLNGEGNGNLVKLIQFEYHLIDAIFYFAGFTIPIYFILKSRSKKIEDDILVKLMMLFASFMLIQFIYHIAGMLNLKLLSKGILEPISAVALTIFAIIYYFSIKKMKRKEEEASI
;
A
#
# COMPACT_ATOMS: atom_id res chain seq x y z
N MET A 1 -20.34 42.27 -13.99
CA MET A 1 -20.42 41.35 -12.83
C MET A 1 -20.18 39.87 -13.16
N HIS A 2 -20.05 39.47 -14.44
CA HIS A 2 -19.85 38.07 -14.85
C HIS A 2 -18.39 37.55 -14.76
N LYS A 3 -17.40 38.45 -14.62
CA LYS A 3 -15.97 38.12 -14.62
C LYS A 3 -15.41 37.75 -13.24
N LEU A 4 -16.04 38.22 -12.15
CA LEU A 4 -15.61 37.98 -10.77
C LEU A 4 -16.01 36.58 -10.25
N LYS A 5 -17.09 36.00 -10.78
CA LYS A 5 -17.58 34.66 -10.39
C LYS A 5 -16.66 33.53 -10.91
N ASN A 6 -16.02 33.72 -12.07
CA ASN A 6 -15.08 32.75 -12.64
C ASN A 6 -13.73 32.74 -11.90
N LEU A 7 -13.22 33.90 -11.45
CA LEU A 7 -11.95 33.98 -10.71
C LEU A 7 -12.02 33.26 -9.36
N ASN A 8 -13.18 33.31 -8.69
CA ASN A 8 -13.39 32.62 -7.41
C ASN A 8 -13.51 31.10 -7.60
N GLY A 9 -14.05 30.63 -8.73
CA GLY A 9 -14.11 29.21 -9.08
C GLY A 9 -12.77 28.63 -9.53
N GLU A 10 -11.99 29.39 -10.30
CA GLU A 10 -10.64 29.00 -10.73
C GLU A 10 -9.63 28.99 -9.59
N GLY A 11 -9.65 30.00 -8.71
CA GLY A 11 -8.79 30.06 -7.53
C GLY A 11 -9.03 28.89 -6.56
N ASN A 12 -10.29 28.56 -6.30
CA ASN A 12 -10.66 27.43 -5.45
C ASN A 12 -10.31 26.07 -6.10
N GLY A 13 -10.52 25.94 -7.43
CA GLY A 13 -10.15 24.73 -8.17
C GLY A 13 -8.63 24.46 -8.20
N ASN A 14 -7.81 25.51 -8.25
CA ASN A 14 -6.36 25.39 -8.20
C ASN A 14 -5.85 24.98 -6.81
N LEU A 15 -6.45 25.52 -5.74
CA LEU A 15 -6.14 25.12 -4.37
C LEU A 15 -6.47 23.65 -4.13
N VAL A 16 -7.63 23.17 -4.58
CA VAL A 16 -8.02 21.75 -4.43
C VAL A 16 -7.04 20.82 -5.16
N LYS A 17 -6.60 21.19 -6.37
CA LYS A 17 -5.60 20.40 -7.11
C LYS A 17 -4.23 20.38 -6.42
N LEU A 18 -3.81 21.51 -5.85
CA LEU A 18 -2.55 21.60 -5.11
C LEU A 18 -2.57 20.69 -3.87
N ILE A 19 -3.63 20.78 -3.07
CA ILE A 19 -3.81 19.94 -1.87
C ILE A 19 -3.85 18.46 -2.24
N GLN A 20 -4.57 18.10 -3.31
CA GLN A 20 -4.63 16.71 -3.78
C GLN A 20 -3.24 16.21 -4.24
N PHE A 21 -2.47 17.05 -4.91
CA PHE A 21 -1.11 16.72 -5.34
C PHE A 21 -0.19 16.51 -4.12
N GLU A 22 -0.20 17.41 -3.15
CA GLU A 22 0.58 17.31 -1.91
C GLU A 22 0.24 16.04 -1.13
N TYR A 23 -1.05 15.73 -1.01
CA TYR A 23 -1.52 14.50 -0.37
C TYR A 23 -0.93 13.25 -1.05
N HIS A 24 -1.03 13.16 -2.38
CA HIS A 24 -0.46 12.02 -3.10
C HIS A 24 1.07 11.97 -2.99
N LEU A 25 1.75 13.12 -2.99
CA LEU A 25 3.22 13.15 -2.87
C LEU A 25 3.67 12.62 -1.51
N ILE A 26 3.06 13.08 -0.43
CA ILE A 26 3.40 12.68 0.93
C ILE A 26 3.18 11.17 1.10
N ASP A 27 2.00 10.68 0.70
CA ASP A 27 1.69 9.25 0.82
C ASP A 27 2.63 8.39 -0.04
N ALA A 28 2.98 8.82 -1.26
CA ALA A 28 3.95 8.12 -2.10
C ALA A 28 5.30 7.97 -1.38
N ILE A 29 5.79 9.03 -0.72
CA ILE A 29 7.04 8.97 0.06
C ILE A 29 6.91 7.97 1.20
N PHE A 30 5.81 7.98 1.95
CA PHE A 30 5.59 7.03 3.05
C PHE A 30 5.53 5.58 2.56
N TYR A 31 4.83 5.30 1.48
CA TYR A 31 4.76 3.95 0.92
C TYR A 31 6.11 3.47 0.37
N PHE A 32 6.85 4.35 -0.30
CA PHE A 32 8.18 4.04 -0.80
C PHE A 32 9.19 3.78 0.33
N ALA A 33 9.19 4.62 1.36
CA ALA A 33 10.05 4.43 2.53
C ALA A 33 9.64 3.18 3.31
N GLY A 34 8.35 2.98 3.56
CA GLY A 34 7.83 1.82 4.28
C GLY A 34 8.12 0.50 3.56
N PHE A 35 8.13 0.49 2.22
CA PHE A 35 8.49 -0.66 1.40
C PHE A 35 9.88 -1.23 1.69
N THR A 36 10.83 -0.42 2.19
CA THR A 36 12.19 -0.91 2.48
C THR A 36 12.21 -1.94 3.61
N ILE A 37 11.27 -1.85 4.56
CA ILE A 37 11.20 -2.74 5.73
C ILE A 37 10.93 -4.21 5.32
N PRO A 38 9.81 -4.53 4.62
CA PRO A 38 9.55 -5.90 4.20
C PRO A 38 10.61 -6.40 3.22
N ILE A 39 11.15 -5.56 2.35
CA ILE A 39 12.25 -5.94 1.44
C ILE A 39 13.50 -6.36 2.20
N TYR A 40 13.93 -5.57 3.19
CA TYR A 40 15.05 -5.93 4.05
C TYR A 40 14.80 -7.27 4.74
N PHE A 41 13.60 -7.49 5.29
CA PHE A 41 13.23 -8.75 5.92
C PHE A 41 13.30 -9.94 4.94
N ILE A 42 12.76 -9.79 3.72
CA ILE A 42 12.79 -10.83 2.69
C ILE A 42 14.24 -11.20 2.33
N LEU A 43 15.09 -10.19 2.06
CA LEU A 43 16.49 -10.41 1.71
C LEU A 43 17.25 -11.11 2.84
N LYS A 44 17.06 -10.66 4.09
CA LYS A 44 17.67 -11.29 5.26
C LYS A 44 17.21 -12.73 5.46
N SER A 45 15.94 -13.03 5.18
CA SER A 45 15.36 -14.37 5.32
C SER A 45 15.87 -15.34 4.24
N ARG A 46 16.05 -14.88 3.00
CA ARG A 46 16.69 -15.65 1.92
C ARG A 46 18.13 -16.01 2.24
N SER A 47 18.89 -15.08 2.81
CA SER A 47 20.28 -15.33 3.26
C SER A 47 20.37 -16.46 4.29
N LYS A 48 19.33 -16.68 5.09
CA LYS A 48 19.24 -17.77 6.07
C LYS A 48 18.58 -19.06 5.53
N LYS A 49 18.22 -19.11 4.24
CA LYS A 49 17.47 -20.21 3.58
C LYS A 49 16.11 -20.53 4.24
N ILE A 50 15.42 -19.53 4.75
CA ILE A 50 14.09 -19.68 5.39
C ILE A 50 12.97 -19.34 4.38
N GLU A 51 13.07 -19.85 3.14
CA GLU A 51 12.18 -19.43 2.04
C GLU A 51 10.75 -19.97 2.14
N ASP A 52 10.54 -21.09 2.82
CA ASP A 52 9.21 -21.69 3.01
C ASP A 52 8.42 -21.11 4.20
N ASP A 53 8.97 -20.11 4.88
CA ASP A 53 8.28 -19.48 6.00
C ASP A 53 7.11 -18.63 5.50
N ILE A 54 5.95 -18.87 6.10
CA ILE A 54 4.73 -18.13 5.84
C ILE A 54 4.91 -16.64 6.10
N LEU A 55 5.79 -16.26 7.03
CA LEU A 55 6.15 -14.86 7.30
C LEU A 55 6.83 -14.21 6.10
N VAL A 56 7.72 -14.92 5.40
CA VAL A 56 8.38 -14.40 4.19
C VAL A 56 7.37 -14.18 3.07
N LYS A 57 6.43 -15.12 2.89
CA LYS A 57 5.33 -14.96 1.92
C LYS A 57 4.44 -13.76 2.25
N LEU A 58 4.15 -13.57 3.54
CA LEU A 58 3.36 -12.44 4.01
C LEU A 58 4.08 -11.11 3.77
N MET A 59 5.39 -11.05 4.02
CA MET A 59 6.21 -9.87 3.76
C MET A 59 6.35 -9.57 2.27
N MET A 60 6.43 -10.59 1.41
CA MET A 60 6.39 -10.39 -0.05
C MET A 60 5.06 -9.78 -0.49
N LEU A 61 3.93 -10.28 0.02
CA LEU A 61 2.62 -9.71 -0.30
C LEU A 61 2.48 -8.27 0.21
N PHE A 62 2.99 -7.98 1.41
CA PHE A 62 3.00 -6.63 1.97
C PHE A 62 3.89 -5.69 1.16
N ALA A 63 5.08 -6.12 0.75
CA ALA A 63 5.96 -5.35 -0.13
C ALA A 63 5.27 -5.04 -1.46
N SER A 64 4.61 -6.02 -2.09
CA SER A 64 3.84 -5.80 -3.31
C SER A 64 2.70 -4.80 -3.10
N PHE A 65 1.96 -4.90 -2.00
CA PHE A 65 0.92 -3.92 -1.66
C PHE A 65 1.47 -2.50 -1.53
N MET A 66 2.56 -2.32 -0.78
CA MET A 66 3.20 -1.01 -0.59
C MET A 66 3.69 -0.43 -1.92
N LEU A 67 4.24 -1.27 -2.81
CA LEU A 67 4.65 -0.84 -4.14
C LEU A 67 3.46 -0.43 -5.01
N ILE A 68 2.36 -1.17 -4.96
CA ILE A 68 1.11 -0.81 -5.68
C ILE A 68 0.58 0.53 -5.18
N GLN A 69 0.59 0.77 -3.86
CA GLN A 69 0.17 2.05 -3.28
C GLN A 69 1.08 3.20 -3.69
N PHE A 70 2.40 2.98 -3.69
CA PHE A 70 3.33 3.97 -4.23
C PHE A 70 2.95 4.35 -5.67
N ILE A 71 2.76 3.36 -6.56
CA ILE A 71 2.36 3.60 -7.95
C ILE A 71 0.97 4.26 -8.03
N TYR A 72 0.03 3.90 -7.16
CA TYR A 72 -1.30 4.53 -7.09
C TYR A 72 -1.20 6.03 -6.83
N HIS A 73 -0.39 6.44 -5.85
CA HIS A 73 -0.21 7.84 -5.52
C HIS A 73 0.55 8.60 -6.62
N ILE A 74 1.57 7.99 -7.25
CA ILE A 74 2.22 8.58 -8.44
C ILE A 74 1.19 8.78 -9.58
N ALA A 75 0.38 7.76 -9.88
CA ALA A 75 -0.65 7.85 -10.91
C ALA A 75 -1.72 8.92 -10.57
N GLY A 76 -2.06 9.06 -9.29
CA GLY A 76 -2.93 10.11 -8.77
C GLY A 76 -2.37 11.51 -9.02
N MET A 77 -1.07 11.74 -8.74
CA MET A 77 -0.39 13.00 -9.03
C MET A 77 -0.39 13.35 -10.53
N LEU A 78 -0.20 12.35 -11.38
CA LEU A 78 -0.24 12.50 -12.84
C LEU A 78 -1.67 12.60 -13.41
N ASN A 79 -2.69 12.60 -12.54
CA ASN A 79 -4.11 12.67 -12.89
C ASN A 79 -4.57 11.50 -13.80
N LEU A 80 -3.90 10.35 -13.70
CA LEU A 80 -4.23 9.11 -14.41
C LEU A 80 -5.34 8.36 -13.66
N LYS A 81 -6.57 8.89 -13.73
CA LYS A 81 -7.72 8.39 -12.95
C LYS A 81 -8.06 6.92 -13.20
N LEU A 82 -8.01 6.47 -14.46
CA LEU A 82 -8.33 5.07 -14.79
C LEU A 82 -7.33 4.10 -14.15
N LEU A 83 -6.04 4.43 -14.22
CA LEU A 83 -4.99 3.60 -13.64
C LEU A 83 -5.07 3.59 -12.10
N SER A 84 -5.15 4.78 -11.49
CA SER A 84 -5.23 4.91 -10.02
C SER A 84 -6.51 4.30 -9.47
N LYS A 85 -7.67 4.90 -9.74
CA LYS A 85 -8.95 4.51 -9.13
C LYS A 85 -9.60 3.30 -9.76
N GLY A 86 -9.37 3.07 -11.06
CA GLY A 86 -10.02 1.97 -11.79
C GLY A 86 -9.29 0.63 -11.67
N ILE A 87 -7.98 0.64 -11.46
CA ILE A 87 -7.14 -0.56 -11.51
C ILE A 87 -6.38 -0.75 -10.20
N LEU A 88 -5.51 0.19 -9.84
CA LEU A 88 -4.59 0.01 -8.71
C LEU A 88 -5.32 -0.02 -7.37
N GLU A 89 -6.35 0.81 -7.18
CA GLU A 89 -7.15 0.84 -5.95
C GLU A 89 -7.86 -0.51 -5.69
N PRO A 90 -8.66 -1.08 -6.61
CA PRO A 90 -9.23 -2.42 -6.43
C PRO A 90 -8.18 -3.51 -6.21
N ILE A 91 -7.09 -3.51 -6.98
CA ILE A 91 -6.02 -4.50 -6.83
C ILE A 91 -5.40 -4.41 -5.43
N SER A 92 -5.15 -3.19 -4.93
CA SER A 92 -4.59 -2.98 -3.61
C SER A 92 -5.52 -3.49 -2.50
N ALA A 93 -6.83 -3.28 -2.63
CA ALA A 93 -7.83 -3.77 -1.69
C ALA A 93 -7.88 -5.31 -1.68
N VAL A 94 -7.80 -5.95 -2.85
CA VAL A 94 -7.71 -7.42 -2.97
C VAL A 94 -6.44 -7.94 -2.33
N ALA A 95 -5.28 -7.32 -2.60
CA ALA A 95 -4.00 -7.72 -2.01
C ALA A 95 -4.04 -7.63 -0.47
N LEU A 96 -4.60 -6.56 0.08
CA LEU A 96 -4.74 -6.37 1.53
C LEU A 96 -5.73 -7.38 2.14
N THR A 97 -6.81 -7.69 1.44
CA THR A 97 -7.78 -8.71 1.88
C THR A 97 -7.13 -10.08 1.96
N ILE A 98 -6.39 -10.49 0.91
CA ILE A 98 -5.63 -11.74 0.90
C ILE A 98 -4.60 -11.75 2.04
N PHE A 99 -3.89 -10.64 2.25
CA PHE A 99 -2.92 -10.50 3.33
C PHE A 99 -3.57 -10.76 4.70
N ALA A 100 -4.69 -10.10 4.98
CA ALA A 100 -5.40 -10.25 6.25
C ALA A 100 -5.87 -11.70 6.49
N ILE A 101 -6.40 -12.35 5.45
CA ILE A 101 -6.84 -13.75 5.52
C ILE A 101 -5.65 -14.67 5.84
N ILE A 102 -4.56 -14.57 5.08
CA ILE A 102 -3.37 -15.41 5.29
C ILE A 102 -2.78 -15.17 6.67
N TYR A 103 -2.67 -13.91 7.10
CA TYR A 103 -2.15 -13.54 8.42
C TYR A 103 -2.97 -14.16 9.55
N TYR A 104 -4.30 -14.02 9.49
CA TYR A 104 -5.21 -14.55 10.50
C TYR A 104 -5.07 -16.07 10.68
N PHE A 105 -5.08 -16.82 9.56
CA PHE A 105 -4.90 -18.27 9.61
C PHE A 105 -3.50 -18.68 10.08
N SER A 106 -2.47 -17.89 9.75
CA SER A 106 -1.09 -18.14 10.18
C SER A 106 -0.95 -18.04 11.69
N ILE A 107 -1.48 -16.95 12.29
CA ILE A 107 -1.48 -16.77 13.75
C ILE A 107 -2.26 -17.89 14.43
N LYS A 108 -3.45 -18.20 13.92
CA LYS A 108 -4.29 -19.27 14.50
C LYS A 108 -3.55 -20.61 14.51
N LYS A 109 -2.82 -20.92 13.44
CA LYS A 109 -2.01 -22.14 13.33
C LYS A 109 -0.82 -22.13 14.29
N MET A 110 -0.15 -20.99 14.47
CA MET A 110 0.97 -20.86 15.40
C MET A 110 0.52 -21.08 16.85
N LYS A 111 -0.56 -20.42 17.28
CA LYS A 111 -1.12 -20.58 18.64
C LYS A 111 -1.47 -22.02 18.98
N ARG A 112 -2.15 -22.73 18.06
CA ARG A 112 -2.50 -24.14 18.28
C ARG A 112 -1.27 -25.04 18.47
N LYS A 113 -0.19 -24.78 17.71
CA LYS A 113 1.06 -25.54 17.85
C LYS A 113 1.77 -25.27 19.19
N GLU A 114 1.70 -24.04 19.70
CA GLU A 114 2.26 -23.70 21.01
C GLU A 114 1.49 -24.39 22.15
N GLU A 115 0.15 -24.43 22.07
CA GLU A 115 -0.70 -25.16 23.02
C GLU A 115 -0.39 -26.66 23.01
N GLU A 116 -0.32 -27.29 21.84
CA GLU A 116 0.02 -28.73 21.69
C GLU A 116 1.43 -29.08 22.19
N ALA A 117 2.40 -28.16 22.11
CA ALA A 117 3.77 -28.37 22.57
C ALA A 117 3.98 -28.15 24.08
N SER A 118 2.96 -27.62 24.77
CA SER A 118 2.98 -27.34 26.22
C SER A 118 2.30 -28.42 27.08
N ILE A 119 1.74 -29.44 26.43
CA ILE A 119 1.08 -30.63 27.03
C ILE A 119 2.07 -31.79 26.99
#